data_AF-A0A1F3ZZZ3-F1
#
_entry.id   AF-A0A1F3ZZZ3-F1
#
_cell.length_a   1.000
_cell.length_b   1.000
_cell.length_c   1.000
_cell.angle_alpha   90.00
_cell.angle_beta   90.00
_cell.angle_gamma   90.00
#
_symmetry.space_group_name_H-M   'P 1'
#
loop_
_entity.id
_entity.type
_entity.pdbx_description
1 polymer ?
#
loop_
_entity_poly.entity_id
_entity_poly.type
_entity_poly.pdbx_seq_one_letter_code
_entity_poly.pdbx_strand_id
1 'polypeptide(L)'
;MFDVGFSELMVIAVVALIVIGPERLPKVARTLGNLLGRLQRYVNDVKADINREMELDSLRNFKQEFESAAQSVESGIRDEFNKTESALNSIASQFDPNAEPAADATSGETKDAASAGEDATREPGSDLARPAPTAGASDQLELSLGPAAASAAETPAQQKSAA
;
A
#
# COMPACT_ATOMS: atom_id res chain seq x y z
N MET A 1 -19.20 15.19 15.01
CA MET A 1 -19.24 15.91 13.71
C MET A 1 -19.22 14.94 12.51
N PHE A 2 -19.89 13.80 12.63
CA PHE A 2 -20.29 12.94 11.50
C PHE A 2 -21.70 12.44 11.83
N ASP A 3 -22.69 13.33 11.76
CA ASP A 3 -24.10 12.98 11.87
C ASP A 3 -24.55 12.30 10.57
N VAL A 4 -23.97 11.14 10.26
CA VAL A 4 -24.37 10.32 9.11
C VAL A 4 -25.67 9.61 9.49
N GLY A 5 -26.77 10.33 9.33
CA GLY A 5 -28.11 9.79 9.50
C GLY A 5 -28.56 8.97 8.30
N PHE A 6 -29.77 8.41 8.41
CA PHE A 6 -30.42 7.73 7.28
C PHE A 6 -30.58 8.66 6.06
N SER A 7 -30.85 9.96 6.31
CA SER A 7 -30.99 10.99 5.28
C SER A 7 -29.70 11.20 4.48
N GLU A 8 -28.55 11.41 5.13
CA GLU A 8 -27.26 11.53 4.46
C GLU A 8 -26.91 10.26 3.65
N LEU A 9 -27.18 9.08 4.20
CA LEU A 9 -26.94 7.81 3.50
C LEU A 9 -27.77 7.73 2.20
N MET A 10 -29.04 8.15 2.24
CA MET A 10 -29.89 8.23 1.04
C MET A 10 -29.32 9.20 0.01
N VAL A 11 -28.84 10.38 0.41
CA VAL A 11 -28.22 11.35 -0.51
C VAL A 11 -26.98 10.76 -1.17
N ILE A 12 -26.09 10.13 -0.39
CA ILE A 12 -24.89 9.48 -0.92
C ILE A 12 -25.26 8.33 -1.87
N ALA A 13 -26.28 7.53 -1.54
CA ALA A 13 -26.76 6.46 -2.40
C ALA A 13 -27.24 7.00 -3.75
N VAL A 14 -28.00 8.09 -3.77
CA VAL A 14 -28.46 8.73 -5.02
C VAL A 14 -27.27 9.23 -5.84
N VAL A 15 -26.32 9.95 -5.22
CA VAL A 15 -25.12 10.44 -5.91
C VAL A 15 -24.31 9.27 -6.48
N ALA A 16 -24.11 8.22 -5.70
CA ALA A 16 -23.41 7.02 -6.14
C ALA A 16 -24.11 6.35 -7.33
N LEU A 17 -25.44 6.27 -7.33
CA LEU A 17 -26.22 5.73 -8.45
C LEU A 17 -26.05 6.57 -9.72
N ILE A 18 -25.92 7.90 -9.62
CA ILE A 18 -25.72 8.77 -10.78
C ILE A 18 -24.29 8.62 -11.33
N VAL A 19 -23.29 8.66 -10.46
CA VAL A 19 -21.87 8.68 -10.87
C VAL A 19 -21.42 7.31 -11.38
N ILE A 20 -21.73 6.24 -10.64
CA ILE A 20 -21.32 4.87 -10.98
C ILE A 20 -22.35 4.20 -11.89
N GLY A 21 -23.62 4.59 -11.78
CA GLY A 21 -24.74 3.95 -12.47
C GLY A 21 -25.44 2.88 -11.61
N PRO A 22 -26.78 2.75 -11.72
CA PRO A 22 -27.56 1.79 -10.93
C PRO A 22 -27.22 0.33 -11.21
N GLU A 23 -26.69 0.02 -12.38
CA GLU A 23 -26.30 -1.36 -12.74
C GLU A 23 -24.92 -1.77 -12.21
N ARG A 24 -24.06 -0.79 -11.90
CA ARG A 24 -22.66 -1.04 -11.51
C ARG A 24 -22.46 -1.00 -9.99
N LEU A 25 -23.19 -0.15 -9.27
CA LEU A 25 -23.18 -0.11 -7.80
C LEU A 25 -23.42 -1.50 -7.17
N PRO A 26 -24.46 -2.28 -7.54
CA PRO A 26 -24.67 -3.61 -6.95
C PRO A 26 -23.55 -4.60 -7.28
N LYS A 27 -22.90 -4.47 -8.44
CA LYS A 27 -21.74 -5.31 -8.80
C LYS A 27 -20.55 -5.00 -7.89
N VAL A 28 -20.25 -3.72 -7.68
CA VAL A 28 -19.15 -3.29 -6.78
C VAL A 28 -19.44 -3.68 -5.33
N ALA A 29 -20.67 -3.43 -4.84
CA ALA A 29 -21.07 -3.83 -3.50
C ALA A 29 -20.96 -5.33 -3.27
N ARG A 30 -21.32 -6.16 -4.25
CA ARG A 30 -21.13 -7.62 -4.19
C ARG A 30 -19.65 -8.01 -4.17
N THR A 31 -18.83 -7.39 -4.99
CA THR A 31 -17.38 -7.67 -5.00
C THR A 31 -16.72 -7.32 -3.67
N LEU A 32 -16.99 -6.12 -3.15
CA LEU A 32 -16.50 -5.68 -1.85
C LEU A 32 -17.08 -6.53 -0.72
N GLY A 33 -18.38 -6.84 -0.77
CA GLY A 33 -19.04 -7.70 0.21
C GLY A 33 -18.46 -9.11 0.23
N ASN A 34 -18.14 -9.69 -0.92
CA ASN A 34 -17.49 -11.00 -1.00
C ASN A 34 -16.07 -10.95 -0.43
N LEU A 35 -15.33 -9.86 -0.66
CA LEU A 35 -13.97 -9.71 -0.11
C LEU A 35 -14.00 -9.52 1.41
N LEU A 36 -14.85 -8.62 1.90
CA LEU A 36 -15.04 -8.38 3.32
C LEU A 36 -15.61 -9.61 4.03
N GLY A 37 -16.53 -10.35 3.40
CA GLY A 37 -17.09 -11.58 3.95
C GLY A 37 -16.04 -12.69 4.09
N ARG A 38 -15.11 -12.80 3.13
CA ARG A 38 -13.96 -13.73 3.23
C ARG A 38 -13.01 -13.32 4.35
N LEU A 39 -12.69 -12.03 4.45
CA LEU A 39 -11.84 -11.49 5.51
C LEU A 39 -12.46 -11.72 6.89
N GLN A 40 -13.76 -11.44 7.03
CA GLN A 40 -14.50 -11.65 8.27
C GLN A 40 -14.49 -13.12 8.68
N ARG A 41 -14.59 -14.05 7.73
CA ARG A 41 -14.50 -15.49 8.00
C ARG A 41 -13.11 -15.88 8.50
N TYR A 42 -12.05 -15.41 7.85
CA TYR A 42 -10.67 -15.63 8.31
C TYR A 42 -10.44 -15.06 9.72
N VAL A 43 -10.91 -13.84 9.98
CA VAL A 43 -10.83 -13.21 11.30
C VAL A 43 -11.60 -14.03 12.34
N ASN A 44 -12.76 -14.59 11.98
CA ASN A 44 -13.54 -15.43 12.89
C ASN A 44 -12.85 -16.76 13.19
N ASP A 45 -12.21 -17.38 12.19
CA ASP A 45 -11.46 -18.63 12.36
C ASP A 45 -10.24 -18.39 13.28
N VAL A 46 -9.48 -17.33 13.03
CA VAL A 46 -8.35 -16.92 13.87
C VAL A 46 -8.81 -16.54 15.29
N LYS A 47 -9.94 -15.84 15.44
CA LYS A 47 -10.54 -15.58 16.76
C LYS A 47 -10.95 -16.86 17.47
N ALA A 48 -11.46 -17.86 16.75
CA ALA A 48 -11.87 -19.14 17.34
C ALA A 48 -10.66 -19.94 17.86
N ASP A 49 -9.54 -19.91 17.12
CA ASP A 49 -8.28 -20.53 17.55
C ASP A 49 -7.67 -19.77 18.74
N ILE A 50 -7.63 -18.43 18.68
CA ILE A 50 -7.09 -17.58 19.76
C ILE A 50 -7.95 -17.66 21.03
N ASN A 51 -9.28 -17.64 20.93
CA ASN A 51 -10.18 -17.78 22.08
C ASN A 51 -10.03 -19.13 22.78
N ARG A 52 -9.49 -20.15 22.08
CA ARG A 52 -9.23 -21.46 22.65
C ARG A 52 -7.92 -21.53 23.44
N GLU A 53 -7.04 -20.54 23.28
CA GLU A 53 -5.69 -20.52 23.87
C GLU A 53 -5.42 -19.33 24.80
N MET A 54 -5.97 -18.13 24.55
CA MET A 54 -5.70 -16.92 25.36
C MET A 54 -6.84 -15.91 25.33
N GLU A 55 -7.56 -15.77 26.43
CA GLU A 55 -8.45 -14.66 26.69
C GLU A 55 -7.77 -13.78 27.75
N LEU A 56 -7.11 -12.68 27.32
CA LEU A 56 -6.86 -11.40 28.03
C LEU A 56 -5.68 -10.58 27.44
N ASP A 57 -4.64 -11.21 26.90
CA ASP A 57 -3.43 -10.48 26.43
C ASP A 57 -3.52 -9.98 24.98
N SER A 58 -4.21 -10.70 24.10
CA SER A 58 -4.39 -10.32 22.69
C SER A 58 -5.28 -9.07 22.53
N LEU A 59 -6.31 -8.91 23.38
CA LEU A 59 -7.18 -7.72 23.39
C LEU A 59 -6.42 -6.46 23.83
N ARG A 60 -5.47 -6.60 24.77
CA ARG A 60 -4.61 -5.49 25.21
C ARG A 60 -3.69 -5.03 24.10
N ASN A 61 -3.06 -5.97 23.39
CA ASN A 61 -2.19 -5.67 22.26
C ASN A 61 -2.95 -4.97 21.11
N PHE A 62 -4.13 -5.48 20.73
CA PHE A 62 -4.94 -4.84 19.69
C PHE A 62 -5.39 -3.43 20.08
N LYS A 63 -5.79 -3.23 21.34
CA LYS A 63 -6.15 -1.89 21.84
C LYS A 63 -4.97 -0.93 21.79
N GLN A 64 -3.79 -1.38 22.20
CA GLN A 64 -2.58 -0.57 22.21
C GLN A 64 -2.10 -0.21 20.80
N GLU A 65 -2.20 -1.14 19.85
CA GLU A 65 -1.88 -0.92 18.44
C GLU A 65 -2.87 0.05 17.78
N PHE A 66 -4.17 -0.10 18.06
CA PHE A 66 -5.20 0.82 17.59
C PHE A 66 -5.06 2.23 18.17
N GLU A 67 -4.78 2.35 19.47
CA GLU A 67 -4.56 3.64 20.15
C GLU A 67 -3.31 4.35 19.59
N SER A 68 -2.23 3.61 19.37
CA SER A 68 -1.02 4.15 18.74
C SER A 68 -1.24 4.58 17.28
N ALA A 69 -2.01 3.79 16.51
CA ALA A 69 -2.37 4.15 15.14
C ALA A 69 -3.27 5.38 15.10
N ALA A 70 -4.28 5.46 15.97
CA ALA A 70 -5.16 6.62 16.07
C ALA A 70 -4.38 7.88 16.45
N GLN A 71 -3.48 7.78 17.42
CA GLN A 71 -2.68 8.91 17.88
C GLN A 71 -1.68 9.40 16.82
N SER A 72 -1.04 8.49 16.07
CA SER A 72 -0.14 8.87 14.97
C SER A 72 -0.87 9.54 13.80
N VAL A 73 -2.09 9.08 13.48
CA VAL A 73 -2.95 9.72 12.48
C VAL A 73 -3.41 11.10 12.94
N GLU A 74 -3.83 11.24 14.21
CA GLU A 74 -4.27 12.52 14.75
C GLU A 74 -3.13 13.56 14.81
N SER A 75 -1.93 13.13 15.20
CA SER A 75 -0.72 13.98 15.15
C SER A 75 -0.36 14.35 13.71
N GLY A 76 -0.32 13.38 12.79
CA GLY A 76 0.02 13.64 11.39
C GLY A 76 -0.96 14.58 10.70
N ILE A 77 -2.26 14.44 10.95
CA ILE A 77 -3.29 15.34 10.41
C ILE A 77 -3.13 16.76 10.98
N ARG A 78 -2.93 16.91 12.29
CA ARG A 78 -2.74 18.23 12.92
C ARG A 78 -1.50 18.95 12.38
N ASP A 79 -0.40 18.23 12.23
CA ASP A 79 0.85 18.80 11.73
C ASP A 79 0.72 19.24 10.26
N GLU A 80 0.10 18.43 9.43
CA GLU A 80 -0.15 18.75 8.02
C GLU A 80 -1.13 19.94 7.88
N PHE A 81 -2.14 20.02 8.74
CA PHE A 81 -3.10 21.12 8.75
C PHE A 81 -2.45 22.44 9.18
N ASN A 82 -1.66 22.44 10.25
CA ASN A 82 -0.92 23.62 10.72
C ASN A 82 0.08 24.13 9.67
N LYS A 83 0.77 23.22 8.97
CA LYS A 83 1.69 23.55 7.88
C LYS A 83 0.96 24.14 6.68
N THR A 84 -0.19 23.59 6.33
CA THR A 84 -1.05 24.08 5.25
C THR A 84 -1.62 25.46 5.58
N GLU A 85 -2.11 25.67 6.81
CA GLU A 85 -2.63 26.97 7.26
C GLU A 85 -1.53 28.05 7.25
N SER A 86 -0.32 27.70 7.72
CA SER A 86 0.83 28.61 7.70
C SER A 86 1.25 28.98 6.27
N ALA A 87 1.24 28.01 5.35
CA ALA A 87 1.55 28.25 3.94
C ALA A 87 0.48 29.13 3.28
N LEU A 88 -0.80 28.86 3.53
CA LEU A 88 -1.92 29.66 3.00
C LEU A 88 -1.90 31.09 3.55
N ASN A 89 -1.60 31.29 4.83
CA ASN A 89 -1.49 32.61 5.43
C ASN A 89 -0.28 33.41 4.87
N SER A 90 0.85 32.73 4.61
CA SER A 90 2.03 33.33 3.97
C SER A 90 1.76 33.76 2.53
N ILE A 91 0.93 33.00 1.81
CA ILE A 91 0.47 33.34 0.45
C ILE A 91 -0.50 34.51 0.53
N ALA A 92 -1.50 34.47 1.40
CA ALA A 92 -2.48 35.55 1.58
C ALA A 92 -1.81 36.90 1.95
N SER A 93 -0.79 36.88 2.81
CA SER A 93 -0.03 38.07 3.20
C SER A 93 0.81 38.66 2.05
N GLN A 94 1.14 37.88 1.02
CA GLN A 94 1.82 38.36 -0.19
C GLN A 94 0.86 38.99 -1.21
N PHE A 95 -0.45 38.72 -1.09
CA PHE A 95 -1.48 39.22 -2.00
C PHE A 95 -2.30 40.38 -1.42
N ASP A 96 -1.92 40.92 -0.26
CA ASP A 96 -2.56 42.10 0.32
C ASP A 96 -2.20 43.35 -0.52
N PRO A 97 -3.14 43.93 -1.28
CA PRO A 97 -2.86 45.00 -2.25
C PRO A 97 -2.57 46.36 -1.59
N ASN A 98 -2.58 46.42 -0.25
CA ASN A 98 -2.31 47.62 0.55
C ASN A 98 -1.03 47.52 1.41
N ALA A 99 -0.22 46.46 1.26
CA ALA A 99 1.09 46.39 1.89
C ALA A 99 2.10 47.24 1.09
N GLU A 100 2.56 48.35 1.69
CA GLU A 100 3.59 49.23 1.11
C GLU A 100 4.88 48.45 0.76
N PRO A 101 5.48 48.68 -0.42
CA PRO A 101 6.81 48.18 -0.72
C PRO A 101 7.85 49.09 -0.03
N ALA A 102 8.28 48.70 1.18
CA ALA A 102 9.50 49.24 1.74
C ALA A 102 10.68 48.70 0.93
N ALA A 103 11.23 49.56 0.08
CA ALA A 103 12.46 49.32 -0.65
C ALA A 103 13.66 49.19 0.31
N ASP A 104 14.61 48.37 -0.14
CA ASP A 104 16.05 48.46 0.09
C ASP A 104 16.65 47.88 1.38
N ALA A 105 17.37 46.77 1.21
CA ALA A 105 18.75 46.65 1.67
C ALA A 105 19.45 45.53 0.89
N THR A 106 20.05 45.93 -0.23
CA THR A 106 21.21 45.22 -0.80
C THR A 106 22.36 45.26 0.21
N SER A 107 22.68 44.13 0.83
CA SER A 107 24.00 43.92 1.44
C SER A 107 24.54 42.60 0.93
N GLY A 108 25.47 42.70 -0.01
CA GLY A 108 26.23 41.57 -0.50
C GLY A 108 27.23 41.08 0.53
N GLU A 109 27.48 39.78 0.52
CA GLU A 109 28.74 39.22 0.99
C GLU A 109 29.12 38.06 0.06
N THR A 110 29.91 38.40 -0.96
CA THR A 110 30.80 37.48 -1.67
C THR A 110 32.22 37.79 -1.22
N LYS A 111 32.86 36.88 -0.48
CA LYS A 111 34.32 36.74 -0.39
C LYS A 111 34.65 35.35 0.20
N ASP A 112 34.98 34.38 -0.65
CA ASP A 112 36.36 33.93 -0.98
C ASP A 112 36.76 32.74 -0.07
N ALA A 113 36.70 31.52 -0.58
CA ALA A 113 37.79 30.79 -1.23
C ALA A 113 38.90 30.34 -0.27
N ALA A 114 39.07 29.01 -0.13
CA ALA A 114 40.33 28.28 -0.34
C ALA A 114 40.38 26.93 0.40
N SER A 115 40.18 25.86 -0.36
CA SER A 115 41.00 24.64 -0.30
C SER A 115 40.80 23.98 -1.68
N ALA A 116 41.65 24.23 -2.69
CA ALA A 116 42.92 23.53 -2.91
C ALA A 116 42.74 22.02 -2.66
N GLY A 117 42.78 21.13 -3.65
CA GLY A 117 43.46 21.11 -4.93
C GLY A 117 43.87 19.65 -5.17
N GLU A 118 44.04 19.27 -6.44
CA GLU A 118 44.65 18.00 -6.92
C GLU A 118 43.72 16.75 -6.80
N ASP A 119 43.55 15.88 -7.79
CA ASP A 119 44.46 15.50 -8.88
C ASP A 119 43.70 14.89 -10.08
N ALA A 120 44.11 15.39 -11.24
CA ALA A 120 44.19 14.83 -12.59
C ALA A 120 43.41 13.55 -13.00
N THR A 121 42.53 13.75 -13.98
CA THR A 121 42.55 13.15 -15.32
C THR A 121 43.62 12.08 -15.63
N ARG A 122 43.17 10.89 -16.04
CA ARG A 122 43.86 10.10 -17.07
C ARG A 122 42.86 9.30 -17.93
N GLU A 123 42.79 9.70 -19.19
CA GLU A 123 42.20 9.01 -20.33
C GLU A 123 43.08 7.78 -20.76
N PRO A 124 42.92 7.18 -21.96
CA PRO A 124 42.00 6.09 -22.30
C PRO A 124 42.75 4.87 -22.91
N GLY A 125 42.02 3.81 -23.25
CA GLY A 125 42.42 2.89 -24.34
C GLY A 125 43.09 1.57 -23.95
N SER A 126 42.36 0.48 -24.19
CA SER A 126 42.80 -0.85 -24.70
C SER A 126 41.53 -1.70 -24.70
N ASP A 127 40.73 -1.65 -25.76
CA ASP A 127 40.86 -2.56 -26.91
C ASP A 127 41.06 -4.01 -26.44
N LEU A 128 40.02 -4.82 -26.60
CA LEU A 128 40.10 -6.13 -27.25
C LEU A 128 38.70 -6.76 -27.35
N ALA A 129 38.25 -6.87 -28.59
CA ALA A 129 37.56 -8.04 -29.15
C ALA A 129 36.12 -8.36 -28.69
N ARG A 130 35.18 -7.94 -29.54
CA ARG A 130 34.01 -8.75 -29.90
C ARG A 130 34.50 -10.01 -30.64
N PRO A 131 33.87 -11.17 -30.42
CA PRO A 131 32.74 -11.52 -31.30
C PRO A 131 31.57 -12.22 -30.55
N ALA A 132 30.37 -12.02 -31.06
CA ALA A 132 29.22 -12.91 -30.87
C ALA A 132 29.19 -13.91 -32.05
N PRO A 133 28.22 -14.85 -32.16
CA PRO A 133 27.46 -15.64 -31.19
C PRO A 133 27.47 -17.15 -31.54
N THR A 134 27.24 -18.10 -30.62
CA THR A 134 26.57 -19.38 -30.99
C THR A 134 25.95 -20.10 -29.79
N ALA A 135 24.70 -20.52 -30.00
CA ALA A 135 24.03 -21.73 -29.51
C ALA A 135 24.07 -22.08 -28.01
N GLY A 136 22.88 -21.97 -27.40
CA GLY A 136 22.14 -23.14 -26.91
C GLY A 136 22.82 -24.04 -25.89
N ALA A 137 22.35 -23.98 -24.65
CA ALA A 137 22.05 -25.16 -23.85
C ALA A 137 21.36 -24.69 -22.58
N SER A 138 20.05 -24.84 -22.55
CA SER A 138 19.26 -24.90 -21.34
C SER A 138 19.70 -26.14 -20.58
N ASP A 139 20.53 -25.96 -19.56
CA ASP A 139 20.86 -27.03 -18.63
C ASP A 139 21.05 -26.40 -17.26
N GLN A 140 20.10 -26.66 -16.36
CA GLN A 140 20.30 -27.03 -14.96
C GLN A 140 18.90 -27.33 -14.37
N LEU A 141 18.31 -28.42 -14.89
CA LEU A 141 17.24 -29.19 -14.23
C LEU A 141 17.83 -30.57 -13.95
N GLU A 142 18.82 -30.58 -13.06
CA GLU A 142 19.29 -31.74 -12.32
C GLU A 142 18.73 -31.60 -10.89
N LEU A 143 18.27 -32.63 -10.19
CA LEU A 143 18.08 -34.02 -10.53
C LEU A 143 17.38 -34.66 -9.33
N SER A 144 16.64 -35.73 -9.62
CA SER A 144 16.48 -36.89 -8.75
C SER A 144 15.61 -36.72 -7.51
N LEU A 145 14.45 -37.40 -7.53
CA LEU A 145 14.33 -38.69 -6.83
C LEU A 145 13.07 -39.43 -7.33
N GLY A 146 13.29 -40.23 -8.37
CA GLY A 146 12.92 -41.65 -8.37
C GLY A 146 11.46 -42.07 -8.66
N PRO A 147 11.29 -43.28 -9.22
CA PRO A 147 10.13 -43.65 -10.05
C PRO A 147 9.26 -44.74 -9.41
N ALA A 148 8.01 -44.88 -9.87
CA ALA A 148 7.40 -46.16 -10.23
C ALA A 148 5.92 -45.95 -10.58
N ALA A 149 5.65 -45.88 -11.88
CA ALA A 149 4.34 -46.24 -12.40
C ALA A 149 4.10 -47.73 -12.18
N ALA A 150 2.89 -48.12 -11.77
CA ALA A 150 2.04 -49.03 -12.53
C ALA A 150 0.80 -49.47 -11.74
N SER A 151 -0.30 -49.51 -12.49
CA SER A 151 -1.29 -50.59 -12.47
C SER A 151 -2.65 -50.34 -11.79
N ALA A 152 -3.66 -50.39 -12.67
CA ALA A 152 -5.00 -50.97 -12.51
C ALA A 152 -5.91 -50.38 -11.41
N ALA A 153 -7.01 -49.69 -11.75
CA ALA A 153 -8.24 -50.26 -12.31
C ALA A 153 -8.77 -51.46 -11.51
N GLU A 154 -9.65 -51.24 -10.54
CA GLU A 154 -10.99 -51.86 -10.46
C GLU A 154 -11.78 -51.46 -9.20
N THR A 155 -13.08 -51.21 -9.40
CA THR A 155 -14.22 -51.33 -8.46
C THR A 155 -14.46 -50.17 -7.47
N PRO A 156 -15.65 -49.54 -7.56
CA PRO A 156 -16.67 -49.84 -6.56
C PRO A 156 -18.06 -50.06 -7.18
N ALA A 157 -18.66 -51.23 -6.91
CA ALA A 157 -20.10 -51.43 -7.05
C ALA A 157 -20.62 -52.11 -5.77
N GLN A 158 -21.36 -51.34 -4.98
CA GLN A 158 -22.28 -51.87 -3.98
C GLN A 158 -23.33 -52.76 -4.67
N GLN A 159 -23.66 -53.91 -4.10
CA GLN A 159 -25.02 -54.10 -3.56
C GLN A 159 -25.20 -55.38 -2.75
N LYS A 160 -25.65 -55.15 -1.53
CA LYS A 160 -26.43 -56.01 -0.65
C LYS A 160 -27.77 -56.35 -1.31
N SER A 161 -28.08 -57.64 -1.51
CA SER A 161 -29.46 -58.14 -1.65
C SER A 161 -29.52 -59.68 -1.60
N ALA A 162 -30.24 -60.18 -0.60
CA ALA A 162 -31.08 -61.39 -0.58
C ALA A 162 -30.55 -62.73 -1.11
N ALA A 163 -30.31 -63.68 -0.20
CA ALA A 163 -31.20 -64.83 0.10
C ALA A 163 -30.50 -65.79 1.06
#